data_AF-A0AAE8LNG2-F1
#
_entry.id   AF-A0AAE8LNG2-F1
#
_cell.length_a   1.000
_cell.length_b   1.000
_cell.length_c   1.000
_cell.angle_alpha   90.00
_cell.angle_beta   90.00
_cell.angle_gamma   90.00
#
_symmetry.space_group_name_H-M   'P 1'
#
loop_
_entity.id
_entity.type
_entity.pdbx_description
1 polymer ?
#
loop_
_entity_poly.entity_id
_entity_poly.type
_entity_poly.pdbx_seq_one_letter_code
_entity_poly.pdbx_strand_id
1 'polypeptide(L)'
;MFHFLFILAFGIIATIAAVNLVRSFMMLSNETRVYPNFQSNTQGTQSQRPRPTPHPEMVDDLGQPINEPLLVVRSLDVEDARQRLDNLYNSSPSGENNQEEDA
;
A
#
# COMPACT_ATOMS: atom_id res chain seq x y z
N MET A 1 50.37 -24.61 -7.70
CA MET A 1 50.15 -23.97 -9.01
C MET A 1 48.66 -23.74 -9.38
N PHE A 2 47.66 -24.28 -8.65
CA PHE A 2 46.22 -23.99 -8.88
C PHE A 2 45.67 -22.75 -8.17
N HIS A 3 46.49 -22.08 -7.35
CA HIS A 3 46.07 -20.94 -6.53
C HIS A 3 45.56 -19.76 -7.37
N PHE A 4 46.13 -19.57 -8.57
CA PHE A 4 45.68 -18.55 -9.51
C PHE A 4 44.21 -18.74 -9.93
N LEU A 5 43.78 -19.98 -10.19
CA LEU A 5 42.38 -20.27 -10.51
C LEU A 5 41.45 -19.99 -9.33
N PHE A 6 41.88 -20.25 -8.10
CA PHE A 6 41.09 -19.93 -6.90
C PHE A 6 40.92 -18.42 -6.72
N ILE A 7 41.98 -17.64 -6.93
CA ILE A 7 41.93 -16.18 -6.85
C ILE A 7 41.02 -15.61 -7.96
N LEU A 8 41.11 -16.16 -9.18
CA LEU A 8 40.24 -15.79 -10.30
C LEU A 8 38.77 -16.09 -10.00
N ALA A 9 38.45 -17.32 -9.59
CA ALA A 9 37.08 -17.73 -9.26
C ALA A 9 36.50 -16.91 -8.11
N PHE A 10 37.29 -16.67 -7.07
CA PHE A 10 36.91 -15.81 -5.96
C PHE A 10 36.62 -14.37 -6.42
N GLY A 11 37.46 -13.78 -7.27
CA GLY A 11 37.23 -12.45 -7.83
C GLY A 11 35.93 -12.34 -8.63
N ILE A 12 35.59 -13.38 -9.41
CA ILE A 12 34.33 -13.42 -10.18
C ILE A 12 33.13 -13.50 -9.22
N ILE A 13 33.18 -14.38 -8.22
CA ILE A 13 32.08 -14.53 -7.24
C ILE A 13 31.91 -13.24 -6.42
N ALA A 14 33.02 -12.64 -5.98
CA ALA A 14 33.01 -11.42 -5.17
C ALA A 14 32.44 -10.23 -5.95
N THR A 15 32.79 -10.07 -7.22
CA THR A 15 32.25 -9.01 -8.07
C THR A 15 30.75 -9.16 -8.31
N ILE A 16 30.27 -10.39 -8.60
CA ILE A 16 28.83 -10.68 -8.73
C ILE A 16 28.09 -10.35 -7.42
N ALA A 17 28.63 -10.79 -6.27
CA ALA A 17 28.03 -10.54 -4.97
C ALA A 17 27.97 -9.04 -4.64
N ALA A 18 29.04 -8.28 -4.92
CA ALA A 18 29.08 -6.84 -4.69
C ALA A 18 28.04 -6.09 -5.53
N VAL A 19 27.90 -6.43 -6.82
CA VAL A 19 26.88 -5.83 -7.70
C VAL A 19 25.47 -6.17 -7.20
N ASN A 20 25.25 -7.42 -6.79
CA ASN A 20 23.95 -7.83 -6.25
C ASN A 20 23.60 -7.07 -4.97
N LEU A 21 24.57 -6.93 -4.06
CA LEU A 21 24.40 -6.18 -2.81
C LEU A 21 24.07 -4.71 -3.07
N VAL A 22 24.78 -4.04 -3.99
CA VAL A 22 24.50 -2.64 -4.36
C VAL A 22 23.08 -2.51 -4.95
N ARG A 23 22.67 -3.44 -5.81
CA ARG A 23 21.33 -3.44 -6.40
C ARG A 23 20.24 -3.63 -5.34
N SER A 24 20.40 -4.61 -4.44
CA SER A 24 19.48 -4.85 -3.32
C SER A 24 19.43 -3.66 -2.36
N PHE A 25 20.57 -3.03 -2.09
CA PHE A 25 20.64 -1.85 -1.24
C PHE A 25 19.97 -0.63 -1.87
N MET A 26 20.19 -0.37 -3.17
CA MET A 26 19.49 0.72 -3.87
C MET A 26 17.98 0.51 -3.92
N MET A 27 17.53 -0.74 -4.15
CA MET A 27 16.11 -1.07 -4.10
C MET A 27 15.53 -0.81 -2.71
N LEU A 28 16.17 -1.34 -1.66
CA LEU A 28 15.73 -1.14 -0.27
C LEU A 28 15.74 0.35 0.13
N SER A 29 16.74 1.11 -0.31
CA SER A 29 16.83 2.55 -0.04
C SER A 29 15.68 3.32 -0.69
N ASN A 30 15.22 2.90 -1.87
CA ASN A 30 14.08 3.51 -2.55
C ASN A 30 12.73 3.02 -1.98
N GLU A 31 12.66 1.78 -1.49
CA GLU A 31 11.46 1.17 -0.93
C GLU A 31 11.02 1.80 0.41
N THR A 32 11.92 2.47 1.14
CA THR A 32 11.53 3.22 2.35
C THR A 32 10.57 4.39 2.09
N ARG A 33 10.38 4.79 0.82
CA ARG A 33 9.40 5.83 0.41
C ARG A 33 8.22 5.29 -0.41
N VAL A 34 8.20 3.99 -0.70
CA VAL A 34 7.17 3.38 -1.53
C VAL A 34 6.59 2.24 -0.71
N TYR A 35 5.44 2.49 -0.07
CA TYR A 35 4.59 1.42 0.43
C TYR A 35 4.44 0.35 -0.66
N PRO A 36 4.44 -0.94 -0.30
CA PRO A 36 4.34 -2.01 -1.28
C PRO A 36 2.95 -1.97 -1.90
N ASN A 37 2.82 -1.23 -3.01
CA ASN A 37 1.81 -1.53 -3.99
C ASN A 37 2.14 -2.94 -4.46
N PHE A 38 1.27 -3.88 -4.13
CA PHE A 38 1.26 -5.25 -4.62
C PHE A 38 1.11 -5.23 -6.15
N GLN A 39 2.17 -4.84 -6.85
CA GLN A 39 2.26 -4.97 -8.30
C GLN A 39 2.82 -6.37 -8.55
N SER A 40 1.89 -7.32 -8.50
CA SER A 40 2.07 -8.67 -9.01
C SER A 40 2.74 -8.57 -10.39
N ASN A 41 4.00 -9.00 -10.47
CA ASN A 41 4.69 -9.22 -11.73
C ASN A 41 4.05 -10.44 -12.41
N THR A 42 2.87 -10.26 -12.98
CA THR A 42 2.25 -11.22 -13.89
C THR A 42 2.60 -10.81 -15.30
N GLN A 43 3.74 -11.34 -15.75
CA GLN A 43 4.09 -11.45 -17.15
C GLN A 43 3.10 -12.43 -17.80
N GLY A 44 2.00 -11.90 -18.34
CA GLY A 44 1.02 -12.74 -19.02
C GLY A 44 -0.34 -12.06 -19.13
N THR A 45 -0.81 -11.95 -20.38
CA THR A 45 -2.18 -11.65 -20.83
C THR A 45 -2.78 -10.29 -20.45
N GLN A 46 -2.96 -9.47 -21.50
CA GLN A 46 -3.80 -8.27 -21.52
C GLN A 46 -5.27 -8.62 -21.22
N SER A 47 -5.60 -8.84 -19.96
CA SER A 47 -6.98 -8.68 -19.49
C SER A 47 -7.14 -7.23 -19.12
N GLN A 48 -8.04 -6.51 -19.79
CA GLN A 48 -8.48 -5.18 -19.36
C GLN A 48 -9.07 -5.30 -17.96
N ARG A 49 -8.24 -5.14 -16.94
CA ARG A 49 -8.69 -5.07 -15.55
C ARG A 49 -9.60 -3.84 -15.45
N PRO A 50 -10.79 -3.96 -14.86
CA PRO A 50 -11.65 -2.80 -14.60
C PRO A 50 -10.81 -1.80 -13.81
N ARG A 51 -10.62 -0.61 -14.39
CA ARG A 51 -9.94 0.48 -13.71
C ARG A 51 -10.82 0.83 -12.50
N PRO A 52 -10.31 0.72 -11.26
CA PRO A 52 -11.08 1.13 -10.09
C PRO A 52 -11.48 2.60 -10.30
N THR A 53 -12.77 2.88 -10.25
CA THR A 53 -13.27 4.25 -10.22
C THR A 53 -12.77 4.87 -8.92
N PRO A 54 -11.93 5.91 -8.96
CA PRO A 54 -11.44 6.54 -7.74
C PRO A 54 -12.63 7.09 -6.96
N HIS A 55 -12.67 6.80 -5.66
CA HIS A 55 -13.65 7.41 -4.78
C HIS A 55 -13.46 8.93 -4.81
N PRO A 56 -14.54 9.73 -4.74
CA PRO A 56 -14.45 11.19 -4.88
C PRO A 56 -13.56 11.86 -3.81
N GLU A 57 -13.31 11.21 -2.68
CA GLU A 57 -12.38 11.68 -1.64
C GLU A 57 -10.90 11.42 -1.95
N MET A 58 -10.61 10.66 -3.01
CA MET A 58 -9.24 10.35 -3.47
C MET A 58 -8.77 11.34 -4.53
N VAL A 59 -9.27 12.59 -4.49
CA VAL A 59 -8.93 13.63 -5.46
C VAL A 59 -8.61 14.92 -4.70
N ASP A 60 -7.47 15.54 -5.03
CA ASP A 60 -7.06 16.85 -4.51
C ASP A 60 -7.92 17.99 -5.10
N ASP A 61 -7.82 19.20 -4.54
CA ASP A 61 -8.52 20.41 -5.00
C ASP A 61 -8.25 20.72 -6.49
N LEU A 62 -7.12 20.23 -7.02
CA LEU A 62 -6.69 20.35 -8.41
C LEU A 62 -7.12 19.17 -9.31
N GLY A 63 -7.96 18.26 -8.82
CA GLY A 63 -8.45 17.12 -9.60
C GLY A 63 -7.44 15.97 -9.72
N GLN A 64 -6.33 16.00 -8.96
CA GLN A 64 -5.29 14.99 -9.04
C GLN A 64 -5.61 13.81 -8.09
N PRO A 65 -5.44 12.55 -8.54
CA PRO A 65 -5.69 11.40 -7.68
C PRO A 65 -4.68 11.35 -6.53
N ILE A 66 -5.18 11.28 -5.30
CA ILE A 66 -4.39 11.10 -4.07
C ILE A 66 -4.58 9.68 -3.54
N ASN A 67 -3.49 9.11 -3.00
CA ASN A 67 -3.48 7.72 -2.51
C ASN A 67 -4.00 7.59 -1.07
N GLU A 68 -4.27 8.71 -0.41
CA GLU A 68 -4.85 8.79 0.93
C GLU A 68 -6.05 9.75 0.90
N PRO A 69 -7.12 9.49 1.67
CA PRO A 69 -8.22 10.43 1.79
C PRO A 69 -7.74 11.70 2.49
N LEU A 70 -8.17 12.87 2.02
CA LEU A 70 -7.85 14.15 2.63
C LEU A 70 -8.43 14.22 4.07
N LEU A 71 -7.58 13.99 5.08
CA LEU A 71 -7.99 14.02 6.48
C LEU A 71 -8.19 15.46 6.96
N VAL A 72 -9.43 15.96 6.90
CA VAL A 72 -9.79 17.27 7.48
C VAL A 72 -10.02 17.10 8.98
N VAL A 73 -9.02 17.43 9.80
CA VAL A 73 -9.16 17.48 11.26
C VAL A 73 -10.03 18.68 11.63
N ARG A 74 -11.24 18.44 12.12
CA ARG A 74 -12.13 19.49 12.65
C ARG A 74 -12.00 19.53 14.17
N SER A 75 -11.84 20.71 14.76
CA SER A 75 -11.99 20.90 16.20
C SER A 75 -13.47 20.78 16.57
N LEU A 76 -13.87 19.60 17.02
CA LEU A 76 -15.22 19.29 17.48
C LEU A 76 -15.18 19.12 19.00
N ASP A 77 -16.26 19.51 19.68
CA ASP A 77 -16.44 19.15 21.09
C ASP A 77 -16.67 17.64 21.21
N VAL A 78 -16.35 17.07 22.39
CA VAL A 78 -16.42 15.62 22.64
C VAL A 78 -17.85 15.10 22.44
N GLU A 79 -18.85 15.90 22.81
CA GLU A 79 -20.26 15.53 22.72
C GLU A 79 -20.74 15.46 21.27
N ASP A 80 -20.34 16.42 20.43
CA ASP A 80 -20.66 16.43 18.99
C ASP A 80 -20.00 15.25 18.25
N ALA A 81 -18.79 14.88 18.66
CA ALA A 81 -18.08 13.73 18.11
C ALA A 81 -18.81 12.42 18.44
N ARG A 82 -19.30 12.29 19.68
CA ARG A 82 -20.11 11.16 20.13
C ARG A 82 -21.38 11.03 19.30
N GLN A 83 -22.11 12.13 19.14
CA GLN A 83 -23.35 12.14 18.38
C GLN A 83 -23.14 11.79 16.90
N ARG A 84 -22.05 12.26 16.27
CA ARG A 84 -21.69 11.86 14.89
C ARG A 84 -21.39 10.37 14.77
N LEU A 85 -20.70 9.79 15.75
CA LEU A 85 -20.37 8.37 15.76
C LEU A 85 -21.64 7.52 15.90
N ASP A 86 -22.54 7.90 16.81
CA ASP A 86 -23.83 7.23 16.99
C ASP A 86 -24.69 7.30 15.73
N ASN A 87 -24.72 8.47 15.07
CA ASN A 87 -25.42 8.63 13.79
C ASN A 87 -24.84 7.72 12.71
N LEU A 88 -23.50 7.64 12.61
CA LEU A 88 -22.83 6.77 11.64
C LEU A 88 -23.16 5.29 11.92
N TYR A 89 -23.16 4.88 13.18
CA TYR A 89 -23.51 3.52 13.61
C TYR A 89 -24.95 3.16 13.22
N ASN A 90 -25.92 4.04 13.51
CA ASN A 90 -27.34 3.81 13.19
C ASN A 90 -27.64 3.87 11.69
N SER A 91 -26.87 4.65 10.92
CA SER A 91 -27.01 4.76 9.46
C SER A 91 -26.34 3.61 8.69
N SER A 92 -25.61 2.73 9.39
CA SER A 92 -24.89 1.63 8.76
C SER A 92 -25.88 0.59 8.21
N PRO A 93 -25.76 0.20 6.93
CA PRO A 93 -26.65 -0.77 6.30
C PRO A 93 -26.51 -2.21 6.85
N SER A 94 -25.66 -2.43 7.85
CA SER A 94 -25.44 -3.75 8.47
C SER A 94 -26.35 -4.03 9.68
N GLY A 95 -27.35 -3.20 9.97
CA GLY A 95 -28.14 -3.26 11.20
C GLY A 95 -29.47 -4.02 11.18
N GLU A 96 -29.90 -4.62 10.07
CA GLU A 96 -31.28 -5.14 9.92
C GLU A 96 -31.43 -6.67 10.16
N ASN A 97 -30.67 -7.28 11.07
CA ASN A 97 -30.80 -8.72 11.36
C ASN A 97 -30.81 -9.12 12.86
N ASN A 98 -30.90 -8.18 13.82
CA ASN A 98 -30.86 -8.54 15.25
C ASN A 98 -31.96 -7.85 16.09
N GLN A 99 -33.23 -7.85 15.63
CA GLN A 99 -34.36 -7.35 16.45
C GLN A 99 -35.59 -8.29 16.51
N GLU A 100 -35.48 -9.55 16.06
CA GLU A 100 -36.62 -10.49 16.10
C GLU A 100 -36.33 -11.77 16.92
N GLU A 101 -35.75 -11.65 18.11
CA GLU A 101 -35.74 -12.75 19.10
C GLU A 101 -35.88 -12.19 20.51
N ASP A 102 -37.09 -11.75 20.88
CA ASP A 102 -37.56 -11.70 22.27
C ASP A 102 -39.09 -11.40 22.27
N ALA A 103 -39.89 -12.45 22.16
CA ALA A 103 -41.33 -12.47 22.48
C ALA A 103 -41.73 -13.84 23.03
#